data_AF-A0A243PKN2-F1
#
_entry.id   AF-A0A243PKN2-F1
#
_cell.length_a   1.000
_cell.length_b   1.000
_cell.length_c   1.000
_cell.angle_alpha   90.00
_cell.angle_beta   90.00
_cell.angle_gamma   90.00
#
_symmetry.space_group_name_H-M   'P 1'
#
loop_
_entity.id
_entity.type
_entity.pdbx_description
1 polymer ?
#
loop_
_entity_poly.entity_id
_entity_poly.type
_entity_poly.pdbx_seq_one_letter_code
_entity_poly.pdbx_strand_id
1 'polypeptide(L)'
;MAGSTRDYHSLDTDTVLDELGVDGAGLNHAEAAERYRFHGPNALPQARSTPALIRFLAQFNSALIYFLLAAAAAAALLGHIVDAAVIFVVVLINAIVGFVQEGKAERALGAIRDMIAPHATVLRAGAKETIPVPQVVPGDIILLEAGDRVPADMRLIRTRGLLIDEAPLTGESLPVEKQDSPVATEADLADRLSMAYSGTLVASGQATGVVTGTGLNTQIGRISGLLQGVATVATPLLRQINRFAHRFTLVVLAGSVALFAFAVLAREFHWVDALIAVVALAVGIIPEGLPAVITITLAIGVQRMNDRNRRSRGICR
;
A
#
# COMPACT_ATOMS: atom_id res chain seq x y z
N MET A 1 0.58 -18.50 21.87
CA MET A 1 0.23 -19.88 21.45
C MET A 1 0.21 -19.88 19.93
N ALA A 2 1.25 -20.43 19.30
CA ALA A 2 1.35 -20.52 17.86
C ALA A 2 0.21 -21.41 17.36
N GLY A 3 -0.72 -20.84 16.58
CA GLY A 3 -1.87 -21.56 16.06
C GLY A 3 -1.40 -22.78 15.26
N SER A 4 -1.71 -23.97 15.77
CA SER A 4 -1.61 -25.23 15.05
C SER A 4 -2.18 -25.00 13.66
N THR A 5 -1.31 -25.12 12.66
CA THR A 5 -1.72 -25.17 11.26
C THR A 5 -2.55 -26.42 11.15
N ARG A 6 -3.88 -26.29 11.12
CA ARG A 6 -4.73 -27.43 10.82
C ARG A 6 -4.45 -27.83 9.39
N ASP A 7 -4.17 -29.10 9.19
CA ASP A 7 -3.80 -29.69 7.90
C ASP A 7 -5.06 -29.93 7.07
N TYR A 8 -5.77 -28.86 6.70
CA TYR A 8 -7.00 -28.94 5.92
C TYR A 8 -6.81 -29.68 4.58
N HIS A 9 -5.57 -29.75 4.08
CA HIS A 9 -5.24 -30.49 2.86
C HIS A 9 -5.46 -32.01 2.98
N SER A 10 -5.36 -32.57 4.20
CA SER A 10 -5.52 -34.01 4.45
C SER A 10 -6.91 -34.41 4.92
N LEU A 11 -7.81 -33.43 5.10
CA LEU A 11 -9.18 -33.67 5.49
C LEU A 11 -10.11 -33.77 4.28
N ASP A 12 -11.14 -34.61 4.43
CA ASP A 12 -12.26 -34.66 3.50
C ASP A 12 -13.06 -33.35 3.55
N THR A 13 -13.67 -33.02 2.43
CA THR A 13 -14.40 -31.77 2.25
C THR A 13 -15.52 -31.63 3.27
N ASP A 14 -16.27 -32.70 3.52
CA ASP A 14 -17.39 -32.68 4.48
C ASP A 14 -16.89 -32.39 5.90
N THR A 15 -15.77 -32.99 6.31
CA THR A 15 -15.13 -32.73 7.60
C THR A 15 -14.68 -31.27 7.74
N VAL A 16 -14.12 -30.68 6.67
CA VAL A 16 -13.69 -29.27 6.69
C VAL A 16 -14.89 -28.33 6.79
N LEU A 17 -15.98 -28.62 6.08
CA LEU A 17 -17.22 -27.86 6.15
C LEU A 17 -17.85 -27.92 7.54
N ASP A 18 -17.90 -29.11 8.14
CA ASP A 18 -18.39 -29.32 9.50
C ASP A 18 -17.53 -28.57 10.54
N GLU A 19 -16.19 -28.66 10.44
CA GLU A 19 -15.29 -27.94 11.34
C GLU A 19 -15.43 -26.41 11.25
N LEU A 20 -15.66 -25.91 10.04
CA LEU A 20 -15.86 -24.48 9.81
C LEU A 20 -17.31 -24.05 10.07
N GLY A 21 -18.22 -24.98 10.37
CA GLY A 21 -19.64 -24.73 10.58
C GLY A 21 -20.29 -24.06 9.38
N VAL A 22 -20.00 -24.56 8.17
CA VAL A 22 -20.47 -24.01 6.90
C VAL A 22 -21.20 -25.10 6.13
N ASP A 23 -22.37 -24.80 5.58
CA ASP A 23 -23.11 -25.72 4.72
C ASP A 23 -22.86 -25.43 3.23
N GLY A 24 -23.47 -26.24 2.34
CA GLY A 24 -23.38 -26.04 0.89
C GLY A 24 -24.02 -24.76 0.36
N ALA A 25 -24.80 -24.02 1.17
CA ALA A 25 -25.36 -22.72 0.81
C ALA A 25 -24.42 -21.55 1.17
N GLY A 26 -23.32 -21.85 1.89
CA GLY A 26 -22.35 -20.87 2.35
C GLY A 26 -22.84 -20.07 3.56
N LEU A 27 -21.98 -19.18 4.06
CA LEU A 27 -22.28 -18.40 5.27
C LEU A 27 -23.50 -17.49 5.10
N ASN A 28 -24.25 -17.30 6.19
CA ASN A 28 -25.23 -16.21 6.23
C ASN A 28 -24.54 -14.85 6.49
N HIS A 29 -25.23 -13.75 6.18
CA HIS A 29 -24.64 -12.40 6.33
C HIS A 29 -24.28 -12.04 7.78
N ALA A 30 -25.02 -12.56 8.77
CA ALA A 30 -24.77 -12.27 10.18
C ALA A 30 -23.49 -12.97 10.68
N GLU A 31 -23.31 -14.24 10.34
CA GLU A 31 -22.12 -15.04 10.61
C GLU A 31 -20.90 -14.46 9.92
N ALA A 32 -21.03 -14.09 8.64
CA ALA A 32 -19.94 -13.44 7.92
C ALA A 32 -19.50 -12.15 8.62
N ALA A 33 -20.45 -11.33 9.09
CA ALA A 33 -20.16 -10.09 9.81
C ALA A 33 -19.57 -10.33 11.22
N GLU A 34 -19.94 -11.42 11.89
CA GLU A 34 -19.35 -11.82 13.18
C GLU A 34 -17.92 -12.33 12.99
N ARG A 35 -17.70 -13.23 12.03
CA ARG A 35 -16.35 -13.72 11.67
C ARG A 35 -15.44 -12.58 11.21
N TYR A 36 -15.98 -11.61 10.48
CA TYR A 36 -15.21 -10.42 10.09
C TYR A 36 -14.76 -9.60 11.29
N ARG A 37 -15.62 -9.44 12.31
CA ARG A 37 -15.26 -8.75 13.56
C ARG A 37 -14.20 -9.51 14.36
N PHE A 38 -14.22 -10.84 14.32
CA PHE A 38 -13.27 -11.68 15.03
C PHE A 38 -11.91 -11.80 14.32
N HIS A 39 -11.90 -12.14 13.02
CA HIS A 39 -10.68 -12.36 12.23
C HIS A 39 -10.07 -11.07 11.68
N GLY A 40 -10.87 -10.00 11.56
CA GLY A 40 -10.46 -8.78 10.89
C GLY A 40 -10.43 -8.90 9.36
N PRO A 41 -9.93 -7.87 8.67
CA PRO A 41 -9.88 -7.86 7.21
C PRO A 41 -8.89 -8.89 6.66
N ASN A 42 -9.25 -9.52 5.54
CA ASN A 42 -8.33 -10.34 4.74
C ASN A 42 -7.32 -9.44 4.01
N ALA A 43 -6.35 -8.95 4.76
CA ALA A 43 -5.26 -8.12 4.26
C ALA A 43 -3.99 -8.38 5.08
N LEU A 44 -2.84 -8.23 4.44
CA LEU A 44 -1.58 -8.19 5.16
C LEU A 44 -1.48 -6.87 5.95
N PRO A 45 -0.82 -6.86 7.12
CA PRO A 45 -0.66 -5.66 7.92
C PRO A 45 0.00 -4.57 7.09
N GLN A 46 -0.67 -3.43 6.96
CA GLN A 46 -0.05 -2.27 6.33
C GLN A 46 0.92 -1.63 7.31
N ALA A 47 2.03 -1.08 6.80
CA ALA A 47 2.88 -0.23 7.61
C ALA A 47 2.02 0.87 8.24
N ARG A 48 2.14 1.07 9.56
CA ARG A 48 1.34 2.06 10.28
C ARG A 48 1.48 3.41 9.59
N SER A 49 0.35 4.04 9.28
CA SER A 49 0.35 5.40 8.76
C SER A 49 1.00 6.32 9.79
N THR A 50 1.84 7.24 9.32
CA THR A 50 2.45 8.24 10.18
C THR A 50 1.34 9.14 10.76
N PRO A 51 1.29 9.34 12.09
CA PRO A 51 0.30 10.20 12.73
C PRO A 51 0.31 11.60 12.11
N ALA A 52 -0.86 12.23 12.00
CA ALA A 52 -1.00 13.55 11.39
C ALA A 52 -0.06 14.61 12.01
N LEU A 53 0.14 14.57 13.34
CA LEU A 53 1.06 15.47 14.03
C LEU A 53 2.52 15.24 13.62
N ILE A 54 2.94 13.97 13.50
CA ILE A 54 4.30 13.62 13.07
C ILE A 54 4.52 14.04 11.62
N ARG A 55 3.51 13.89 10.76
CA ARG A 55 3.56 14.37 9.38
C ARG A 55 3.66 15.88 9.27
N PHE A 56 2.91 16.61 10.09
CA PHE A 56 2.99 18.06 10.16
C PHE A 56 4.38 18.51 10.63
N LEU A 57 4.92 17.89 11.70
CA LEU A 57 6.27 18.18 12.19
C LEU A 57 7.35 17.82 11.17
N ALA A 58 7.15 16.77 10.38
CA ALA A 58 8.06 16.39 9.31
C ALA A 58 8.17 17.47 8.21
N GLN A 59 7.16 18.33 8.03
CA GLN A 59 7.24 19.45 7.10
C GLN A 59 8.34 20.45 7.51
N PHE A 60 8.70 20.53 8.79
CA PHE A 60 9.78 21.40 9.27
C PHE A 60 11.18 20.78 9.11
N ASN A 61 11.26 19.48 8.80
CA ASN A 61 12.52 18.75 8.73
C ASN A 61 13.23 18.93 7.38
N SER A 62 13.51 20.18 7.02
CA SER A 62 14.23 20.57 5.81
C SER A 62 15.36 21.51 6.16
N ALA A 63 16.54 21.30 5.56
CA ALA A 63 17.71 22.17 5.74
C ALA A 63 17.40 23.65 5.46
N LEU A 64 16.52 23.92 4.49
CA LEU A 64 16.08 25.27 4.15
C LEU A 64 15.22 25.87 5.28
N ILE A 65 14.29 25.10 5.85
CA ILE A 65 13.43 25.57 6.95
C ILE A 65 14.25 25.83 8.20
N TYR A 66 15.25 25.00 8.50
CA TYR A 66 16.18 25.28 9.58
C TYR A 66 16.98 26.57 9.35
N PHE A 67 17.42 26.83 8.11
CA PHE A 67 18.07 28.09 7.76
C PHE A 67 17.13 29.30 7.97
N LEU A 68 15.87 29.18 7.55
CA LEU A 68 14.82 30.20 7.73
C LEU A 68 14.49 30.46 9.21
N LEU A 69 14.39 29.40 10.02
CA LEU A 69 14.15 29.51 11.46
C LEU A 69 15.35 30.14 12.17
N ALA A 70 16.58 29.80 11.77
CA ALA A 70 17.79 30.45 12.30
C ALA A 70 17.84 31.95 11.93
N ALA A 71 17.46 32.30 10.71
CA ALA A 71 17.33 33.69 10.25
C ALA A 71 16.28 34.48 11.07
N ALA A 72 15.08 33.90 11.28
CA ALA A 72 14.04 34.50 12.10
C ALA A 72 14.49 34.69 13.56
N ALA A 73 15.19 33.69 14.13
CA ALA A 73 15.75 33.79 15.48
C ALA A 73 16.81 34.89 15.59
N ALA A 74 17.70 35.01 14.60
CA ALA A 74 18.69 36.09 14.55
C ALA A 74 18.02 37.46 14.51
N ALA A 75 17.03 37.67 13.62
CA ALA A 75 16.27 38.92 13.53
C ALA A 75 15.58 39.28 14.87
N ALA A 76 14.96 38.30 15.54
CA ALA A 76 14.31 38.53 16.84
C ALA A 76 15.31 38.97 17.92
N LEU A 77 16.49 38.35 17.98
CA LEU A 77 17.56 38.70 18.92
C LEU A 77 18.09 40.12 18.72
N LEU A 78 18.04 40.62 17.49
CA LEU A 78 18.46 41.99 17.13
C LEU A 78 17.35 43.04 17.33
N GLY A 79 16.22 42.66 17.93
CA GLY A 79 15.10 43.57 18.23
C GLY A 79 14.11 43.75 17.08
N HIS A 80 14.34 43.08 15.94
CA HIS A 80 13.48 43.12 14.76
C HIS A 80 12.32 42.11 14.86
N ILE A 81 11.44 42.31 15.86
CA ILE A 81 10.34 41.38 16.15
C ILE A 81 9.34 41.28 14.99
N VAL A 82 9.07 42.39 14.30
CA VAL A 82 8.15 42.41 13.14
C VAL A 82 8.71 41.56 12.00
N ASP A 83 10.00 41.72 11.68
CA ASP A 83 10.65 41.00 10.58
C ASP A 83 10.76 39.50 10.87
N ALA A 84 11.12 39.14 12.11
CA ALA A 84 11.12 37.75 12.57
C ALA A 84 9.71 37.13 12.48
N ALA A 85 8.68 37.89 12.86
CA ALA A 85 7.30 37.42 12.77
C ALA A 85 6.87 37.19 11.32
N VAL A 86 7.26 38.05 10.37
CA VAL A 86 6.97 37.86 8.94
C VAL A 86 7.61 36.56 8.42
N ILE A 87 8.89 36.33 8.70
CA ILE A 87 9.58 35.09 8.28
C ILE A 87 8.91 33.86 8.89
N PHE A 88 8.57 33.91 10.18
CA PHE A 88 7.89 32.81 10.86
C PHE A 88 6.52 32.50 10.25
N VAL A 89 5.72 33.53 9.94
CA VAL A 89 4.40 33.38 9.31
C VAL A 89 4.54 32.73 7.93
N VAL A 90 5.53 33.12 7.12
CA VAL A 90 5.76 32.50 5.81
C VAL A 90 6.09 31.02 5.95
N VAL A 91 6.99 30.65 6.88
CA VAL A 91 7.33 29.24 7.15
C VAL A 91 6.10 28.45 7.62
N LEU A 92 5.28 29.04 8.49
CA LEU A 92 4.07 28.41 8.99
C LEU A 92 3.04 28.17 7.88
N ILE A 93 2.81 29.16 7.02
CA ILE A 93 1.91 29.03 5.87
C ILE A 93 2.38 27.90 4.95
N ASN A 94 3.68 27.86 4.62
CA ASN A 94 4.23 26.79 3.77
C ASN A 94 4.08 25.41 4.41
N ALA A 95 4.31 25.27 5.72
CA ALA A 95 4.10 24.01 6.41
C ALA A 95 2.63 23.55 6.38
N ILE A 96 1.68 24.48 6.56
CA ILE A 96 0.24 24.19 6.45
C ILE A 96 -0.11 23.78 5.02
N VAL A 97 0.33 24.54 4.03
CA VAL A 97 0.09 24.26 2.62
C VAL A 97 0.66 22.89 2.25
N GLY A 98 1.91 22.59 2.64
CA GLY A 98 2.56 21.30 2.44
C GLY A 98 1.79 20.15 3.07
N PHE A 99 1.36 20.29 4.33
CA PHE A 99 0.55 19.28 5.03
C PHE A 99 -0.79 19.02 4.32
N VAL A 100 -1.51 20.07 3.90
CA VAL A 100 -2.78 19.92 3.17
C VAL A 100 -2.56 19.27 1.80
N GLN A 101 -1.50 19.65 1.07
CA GLN A 101 -1.18 19.10 -0.24
C GLN A 101 -0.78 17.62 -0.15
N GLU A 102 0.04 17.24 0.83
CA GLU A 102 0.40 15.85 1.09
C GLU A 102 -0.83 15.01 1.45
N GLY A 103 -1.72 15.53 2.30
CA GLY A 103 -2.98 14.86 2.63
C GLY A 103 -3.90 14.67 1.43
N LYS A 104 -3.98 15.64 0.51
CA LYS A 104 -4.73 15.51 -0.75
C LYS A 104 -4.12 14.45 -1.66
N ALA A 105 -2.79 14.41 -1.79
CA ALA A 105 -2.08 13.45 -2.61
C ALA A 105 -2.29 12.01 -2.11
N GLU A 106 -2.17 11.79 -0.79
CA GLU A 106 -2.43 10.48 -0.19
C GLU A 106 -3.87 10.01 -0.37
N ARG A 107 -4.86 10.90 -0.21
CA ARG A 107 -6.27 10.55 -0.45
C ARG A 107 -6.52 10.14 -1.90
N ALA A 108 -5.90 10.84 -2.86
CA ALA A 108 -5.98 10.48 -4.26
C ALA A 108 -5.38 9.08 -4.54
N LEU A 109 -4.23 8.76 -3.92
CA LEU A 109 -3.63 7.43 -4.00
C LEU A 109 -4.49 6.36 -3.34
N GLY A 110 -5.08 6.65 -2.17
CA GLY A 110 -6.00 5.76 -1.48
C GLY A 110 -7.20 5.40 -2.36
N ALA A 111 -7.87 6.40 -2.94
CA ALA A 111 -9.01 6.18 -3.81
C ALA A 111 -8.67 5.32 -5.03
N ILE A 112 -7.49 5.51 -5.64
CA ILE A 112 -7.02 4.69 -6.76
C ILE A 112 -6.75 3.26 -6.33
N ARG A 113 -6.17 3.08 -5.15
CA ARG A 113 -5.94 1.76 -4.58
C ARG A 113 -7.26 1.01 -4.34
N ASP A 114 -8.29 1.71 -3.87
CA ASP A 114 -9.63 1.13 -3.66
C ASP A 114 -10.31 0.78 -4.99
N MET A 115 -10.13 1.61 -6.04
CA MET A 115 -10.63 1.31 -7.39
C MET A 115 -9.99 0.07 -8.03
N ILE A 116 -8.79 -0.33 -7.57
CA ILE A 116 -8.03 -1.49 -8.08
C ILE A 116 -8.15 -2.67 -7.10
N ALA A 117 -8.88 -2.51 -6.00
CA ALA A 117 -9.02 -3.56 -5.00
C ALA A 117 -9.60 -4.84 -5.64
N PRO A 118 -8.96 -6.00 -5.45
CA PRO A 118 -9.46 -7.24 -6.01
C PRO A 118 -10.80 -7.59 -5.36
N HIS A 119 -11.67 -8.20 -6.17
CA HIS A 119 -12.98 -8.70 -5.75
C HIS A 119 -12.99 -10.23 -5.82
N ALA A 120 -13.81 -10.87 -5.01
CA ALA A 120 -14.04 -12.31 -5.01
C ALA A 120 -15.53 -12.60 -5.16
N THR A 121 -15.86 -13.67 -5.88
CA THR A 121 -17.24 -14.18 -5.97
C THR A 121 -17.44 -15.23 -4.89
N VAL A 122 -18.30 -14.92 -3.93
CA VAL A 122 -18.64 -15.78 -2.79
C VAL A 122 -20.05 -16.32 -2.92
N LEU A 123 -20.29 -17.48 -2.31
CA LEU A 123 -21.64 -18.01 -2.07
C LEU A 123 -22.01 -17.70 -0.62
N ARG A 124 -23.02 -16.86 -0.42
CA ARG A 124 -23.57 -16.52 0.90
C ARG A 124 -25.09 -16.60 0.87
N ALA A 125 -25.69 -17.20 1.89
CA ALA A 125 -27.13 -17.45 1.97
C ALA A 125 -27.73 -18.08 0.68
N GLY A 126 -26.98 -18.96 0.03
CA GLY A 126 -27.38 -19.63 -1.22
C GLY A 126 -27.29 -18.78 -2.49
N ALA A 127 -26.86 -17.52 -2.40
CA ALA A 127 -26.73 -16.60 -3.52
C ALA A 127 -25.26 -16.27 -3.83
N LYS A 128 -24.94 -16.10 -5.12
CA LYS A 128 -23.62 -15.63 -5.55
C LYS A 128 -23.54 -14.13 -5.38
N GLU A 129 -22.55 -13.66 -4.63
CA GLU A 129 -22.30 -12.25 -4.37
C GLU A 129 -20.84 -11.91 -4.69
N THR A 130 -20.60 -10.75 -5.30
CA THR A 130 -19.23 -10.24 -5.51
C THR A 130 -18.89 -9.27 -4.38
N ILE A 131 -17.89 -9.63 -3.57
CA ILE A 131 -17.45 -8.82 -2.44
C ILE A 131 -15.98 -8.41 -2.59
N PRO A 132 -15.55 -7.29 -1.98
CA PRO A 132 -14.14 -6.96 -1.90
C PRO A 132 -13.35 -8.05 -1.16
N VAL A 133 -12.18 -8.42 -1.68
CA VAL A 133 -11.30 -9.44 -1.04
C VAL A 133 -11.03 -9.19 0.44
N PRO A 134 -10.85 -7.93 0.93
CA PRO A 134 -10.66 -7.67 2.36
C PRO A 134 -11.83 -8.10 3.26
N GLN A 135 -13.03 -8.31 2.71
CA GLN A 135 -14.23 -8.76 3.44
C GLN A 135 -14.40 -10.29 3.44
N VAL A 136 -13.51 -11.02 2.78
CA VAL A 136 -13.48 -12.49 2.80
C VAL A 136 -13.07 -12.95 4.20
N VAL A 137 -13.78 -13.93 4.73
CA VAL A 137 -13.55 -14.50 6.06
C VAL A 137 -13.42 -16.02 6.00
N PRO A 138 -12.76 -16.67 6.99
CA PRO A 138 -12.74 -18.12 7.09
C PRO A 138 -14.16 -18.72 7.08
N GLY A 139 -14.37 -19.74 6.24
CA GLY A 139 -15.66 -20.36 5.97
C GLY A 139 -16.43 -19.79 4.77
N ASP A 140 -16.01 -18.68 4.16
CA ASP A 140 -16.62 -18.26 2.90
C ASP A 140 -16.40 -19.33 1.83
N ILE A 141 -17.46 -19.66 1.08
CA ILE A 141 -17.35 -20.50 -0.12
C ILE A 141 -17.08 -19.58 -1.31
N ILE A 142 -15.96 -19.80 -1.99
CA ILE A 142 -15.50 -18.98 -3.11
C ILE A 142 -15.57 -19.78 -4.39
N LEU A 143 -16.09 -19.14 -5.44
CA LEU A 143 -16.08 -19.64 -6.79
C LEU A 143 -14.91 -19.01 -7.55
N LEU A 144 -14.05 -19.86 -8.10
CA LEU A 144 -12.89 -19.47 -8.89
C LEU A 144 -13.11 -19.82 -10.35
N GLU A 145 -12.71 -18.90 -11.23
CA GLU A 145 -12.68 -19.11 -12.67
C GLU A 145 -11.30 -18.73 -13.25
N ALA A 146 -11.05 -19.18 -14.49
CA ALA A 146 -9.81 -18.85 -15.20
C ALA A 146 -9.57 -17.33 -15.26
N GLY A 147 -8.38 -16.91 -14.85
CA GLY A 147 -7.96 -15.51 -14.79
C GLY A 147 -8.15 -14.84 -13.43
N ASP A 148 -8.83 -15.50 -12.48
CA ASP A 148 -8.95 -15.04 -11.11
C ASP A 148 -7.64 -15.22 -10.33
N ARG A 149 -7.41 -14.32 -9.39
CA ARG A 149 -6.42 -14.53 -8.34
C ARG A 149 -7.11 -15.16 -7.15
N VAL A 150 -6.50 -16.19 -6.59
CA VAL A 150 -7.01 -16.85 -5.38
C VAL A 150 -6.99 -15.85 -4.23
N PRO A 151 -8.13 -15.50 -3.61
CA PRO A 151 -8.24 -14.35 -2.70
C PRO A 151 -7.79 -14.65 -1.27
N ALA A 152 -7.78 -15.92 -0.87
CA ALA A 152 -7.44 -16.41 0.46
C ALA A 152 -7.01 -17.88 0.35
N ASP A 153 -6.38 -18.43 1.39
CA ASP A 153 -6.08 -19.87 1.39
C ASP A 153 -7.39 -20.65 1.57
N MET A 154 -7.60 -21.66 0.73
CA MET A 154 -8.87 -22.38 0.64
C MET A 154 -8.69 -23.87 0.37
N ARG A 155 -9.60 -24.66 0.94
CA ARG A 155 -9.75 -26.09 0.65
C ARG A 155 -10.71 -26.26 -0.54
N LEU A 156 -10.28 -26.98 -1.57
CA LEU A 156 -11.07 -27.19 -2.78
C LEU A 156 -12.19 -28.20 -2.54
N ILE A 157 -13.43 -27.77 -2.71
CA ILE A 157 -14.65 -28.60 -2.59
C ILE A 157 -14.93 -29.34 -3.90
N ARG A 158 -14.70 -28.66 -5.02
CA ARG A 158 -14.97 -29.17 -6.36
C ARG A 158 -14.04 -28.51 -7.35
N THR A 159 -13.42 -29.29 -8.23
CA THR A 159 -12.57 -28.78 -9.31
C THR A 159 -13.06 -29.28 -10.67
N ARG A 160 -12.80 -28.51 -11.71
CA ARG A 160 -13.06 -28.88 -13.11
C ARG A 160 -11.91 -28.39 -13.97
N GLY A 161 -10.96 -29.29 -14.26
CA GLY A 161 -9.76 -28.98 -15.04
C GLY A 161 -8.98 -27.79 -14.48
N LEU A 162 -8.89 -27.70 -13.14
CA LEU A 162 -8.32 -26.54 -12.47
C LEU A 162 -6.78 -26.59 -12.56
N LEU A 163 -6.20 -25.60 -13.21
CA LEU A 163 -4.75 -25.36 -13.22
C LEU A 163 -4.45 -24.04 -12.52
N ILE A 164 -3.56 -24.07 -11.53
CA ILE A 164 -3.13 -22.88 -10.78
C ILE A 164 -1.63 -22.67 -10.96
N ASP A 165 -1.25 -21.44 -11.31
CA ASP A 165 0.13 -20.97 -11.31
C ASP A 165 0.54 -20.60 -9.87
N GLU A 166 1.30 -21.50 -9.25
CA GLU A 166 1.82 -21.37 -7.89
C GLU A 166 3.27 -20.86 -7.84
N ALA A 167 3.83 -20.38 -8.96
CA ALA A 167 5.19 -19.82 -9.03
C ALA A 167 5.49 -18.78 -7.93
N PRO A 168 4.55 -17.91 -7.51
CA PRO A 168 4.81 -16.97 -6.42
C PRO A 168 5.09 -17.60 -5.04
N LEU A 169 4.67 -18.86 -4.82
CA LEU A 169 4.85 -19.56 -3.53
C LEU A 169 5.89 -20.67 -3.61
N THR A 170 5.94 -21.43 -4.70
CA THR A 170 6.81 -22.61 -4.84
C THR A 170 8.06 -22.33 -5.66
N GLY A 171 8.04 -21.30 -6.52
CA GLY A 171 9.10 -21.03 -7.51
C GLY A 171 9.01 -21.91 -8.76
N GLU A 172 8.08 -22.85 -8.82
CA GLU A 172 7.86 -23.71 -9.98
C GLU A 172 7.09 -22.97 -11.06
N SER A 173 7.55 -23.04 -12.32
CA SER A 173 7.03 -22.22 -13.42
C SER A 173 5.87 -22.85 -14.18
N LEU A 174 5.56 -24.13 -13.91
CA LEU A 174 4.48 -24.85 -14.57
C LEU A 174 3.21 -24.80 -13.70
N PRO A 175 2.04 -24.48 -14.28
CA PRO A 175 0.77 -24.58 -13.58
C PRO A 175 0.53 -26.00 -13.05
N VAL A 176 0.05 -26.10 -11.82
CA VAL A 176 -0.21 -27.35 -11.12
C VAL A 176 -1.68 -27.72 -11.24
N GLU A 177 -1.97 -28.98 -11.58
CA GLU A 177 -3.34 -29.50 -11.62
C GLU A 177 -3.85 -29.77 -10.21
N LYS A 178 -5.03 -29.23 -9.91
CA LYS A 178 -5.62 -29.28 -8.57
C LYS A 178 -6.82 -30.21 -8.52
N GLN A 179 -7.00 -30.86 -7.38
CA GLN A 179 -8.06 -31.83 -7.13
C GLN A 179 -8.81 -31.49 -5.84
N ASP A 180 -9.94 -32.15 -5.59
CA ASP A 180 -10.74 -32.01 -4.37
C ASP A 180 -10.52 -33.14 -3.36
N SER A 181 -9.84 -34.22 -3.76
CA SER A 181 -9.52 -35.34 -2.86
C SER A 181 -8.43 -34.99 -1.83
N PRO A 182 -8.53 -35.52 -0.59
CA PRO A 182 -7.51 -35.33 0.44
C PRO A 182 -6.14 -35.83 0.01
N VAL A 183 -5.09 -35.20 0.51
CA VAL A 183 -3.69 -35.62 0.31
C VAL A 183 -3.04 -36.02 1.64
N ALA A 184 -1.84 -36.59 1.61
CA ALA A 184 -1.15 -37.01 2.84
C ALA A 184 -0.92 -35.81 3.79
N THR A 185 -1.04 -36.04 5.10
CA THR A 185 -0.78 -35.01 6.12
C THR A 185 0.63 -34.42 6.00
N GLU A 186 1.62 -35.29 5.72
CA GLU A 186 3.03 -34.92 5.53
C GLU A 186 3.35 -34.37 4.13
N ALA A 187 2.34 -34.08 3.29
CA ALA A 187 2.58 -33.52 1.96
C ALA A 187 3.23 -32.14 2.05
N ASP A 188 4.27 -31.96 1.24
CA ASP A 188 4.92 -30.67 1.02
C ASP A 188 3.93 -29.67 0.39
N LEU A 189 4.23 -28.37 0.50
CA LEU A 189 3.32 -27.32 0.05
C LEU A 189 2.88 -27.49 -1.42
N ALA A 190 3.82 -27.90 -2.28
CA ALA A 190 3.59 -28.13 -3.70
C ALA A 190 2.68 -29.35 -3.98
N ASP A 191 2.72 -30.36 -3.11
CA ASP A 191 1.95 -31.60 -3.25
C ASP A 191 0.55 -31.53 -2.62
N ARG A 192 0.22 -30.40 -1.99
CA ARG A 192 -1.12 -30.13 -1.45
C ARG A 192 -2.08 -29.72 -2.57
N LEU A 193 -2.34 -30.66 -3.47
CA LEU A 193 -3.21 -30.49 -4.64
C LEU A 193 -4.67 -30.19 -4.29
N SER A 194 -5.06 -30.46 -3.05
CA SER A 194 -6.39 -30.23 -2.48
C SER A 194 -6.64 -28.79 -1.99
N MET A 195 -5.61 -27.94 -2.04
CA MET A 195 -5.63 -26.56 -1.54
C MET A 195 -5.39 -25.57 -2.67
N ALA A 196 -5.96 -24.36 -2.57
CA ALA A 196 -5.54 -23.21 -3.36
C ALA A 196 -5.07 -22.08 -2.44
N TYR A 197 -4.01 -21.37 -2.83
CA TYR A 197 -3.30 -20.45 -1.95
C TYR A 197 -3.46 -18.99 -2.36
N SER A 198 -3.58 -18.11 -1.37
CA SER A 198 -3.74 -16.67 -1.58
C SER A 198 -2.65 -16.07 -2.47
N GLY A 199 -3.06 -15.37 -3.52
CA GLY A 199 -2.17 -14.62 -4.43
C GLY A 199 -1.71 -15.37 -5.67
N THR A 200 -1.97 -16.68 -5.77
CA THR A 200 -1.74 -17.48 -6.99
C THR A 200 -2.77 -17.18 -8.06
N LEU A 201 -2.47 -17.53 -9.32
CA LEU A 201 -3.32 -17.22 -10.47
C LEU A 201 -3.97 -18.50 -11.00
N VAL A 202 -5.29 -18.47 -11.20
CA VAL A 202 -6.00 -19.57 -11.88
C VAL A 202 -5.70 -19.48 -13.38
N ALA A 203 -4.89 -20.40 -13.88
CA ALA A 203 -4.49 -20.45 -15.29
C ALA A 203 -5.64 -20.95 -16.17
N SER A 204 -6.37 -21.96 -15.72
CA SER A 204 -7.55 -22.49 -16.42
C SER A 204 -8.48 -23.27 -15.48
N GLY A 205 -9.68 -23.58 -15.98
CA GLY A 205 -10.67 -24.35 -15.25
C GLY A 205 -11.54 -23.52 -14.31
N GLN A 206 -12.29 -24.25 -13.48
CA GLN A 206 -13.14 -23.66 -12.45
C GLN A 206 -13.02 -24.46 -11.16
N ALA A 207 -13.20 -23.80 -10.03
CA ALA A 207 -13.28 -24.46 -8.75
C ALA A 207 -14.25 -23.79 -7.79
N THR A 208 -14.69 -24.58 -6.81
CA THR A 208 -15.37 -24.09 -5.62
C THR A 208 -14.55 -24.56 -4.43
N GLY A 209 -14.34 -23.69 -3.45
CA GLY A 209 -13.66 -24.08 -2.23
C GLY A 209 -14.02 -23.20 -1.05
N VAL A 210 -13.76 -23.69 0.15
CA VAL A 210 -14.02 -23.01 1.41
C VAL A 210 -12.75 -22.37 1.93
N VAL A 211 -12.84 -21.10 2.36
CA VAL A 211 -11.71 -20.36 2.90
C VAL A 211 -11.30 -20.95 4.25
N THR A 212 -10.04 -21.34 4.37
CA THR A 212 -9.46 -21.91 5.60
C THR A 212 -8.56 -20.91 6.32
N GLY A 213 -8.00 -19.93 5.61
CA GLY A 213 -7.13 -18.91 6.19
C GLY A 213 -7.16 -17.59 5.44
N THR A 214 -7.13 -16.48 6.19
CA THR A 214 -7.13 -15.11 5.66
C THR A 214 -5.97 -14.29 6.25
N GLY A 215 -5.55 -13.24 5.53
CA GLY A 215 -4.55 -12.29 5.98
C GLY A 215 -3.24 -12.97 6.41
N LEU A 216 -2.80 -12.70 7.65
CA LEU A 216 -1.59 -13.27 8.23
C LEU A 216 -1.61 -14.79 8.40
N ASN A 217 -2.80 -15.41 8.40
CA ASN A 217 -2.94 -16.85 8.59
C ASN A 217 -2.75 -17.65 7.29
N THR A 218 -2.70 -16.97 6.13
CA THR A 218 -2.38 -17.58 4.84
C THR A 218 -0.90 -17.95 4.73
N GLN A 219 -0.52 -18.83 3.79
CA GLN A 219 0.87 -19.17 3.52
C GLN A 219 1.69 -17.93 3.13
N ILE A 220 1.17 -17.10 2.23
CA ILE A 220 1.83 -15.85 1.84
C ILE A 220 1.91 -14.86 3.01
N GLY A 221 0.93 -14.86 3.90
CA GLY A 221 0.92 -14.05 5.13
C GLY A 221 1.96 -14.50 6.15
N ARG A 222 2.16 -15.80 6.29
CA ARG A 222 3.22 -16.38 7.13
C ARG A 222 4.60 -16.05 6.59
N ILE A 223 4.83 -16.23 5.28
CA ILE A 223 6.08 -15.84 4.62
C ILE A 223 6.33 -14.34 4.81
N SER A 224 5.31 -13.50 4.59
CA SER A 224 5.42 -12.06 4.77
C SER A 224 5.71 -11.67 6.22
N GLY A 225 5.11 -12.35 7.20
CA GLY A 225 5.38 -12.16 8.63
C GLY A 225 6.82 -12.49 9.02
N LEU A 226 7.40 -13.56 8.46
CA LEU A 226 8.82 -13.91 8.65
C LEU A 226 9.75 -12.84 8.06
N LEU A 227 9.30 -12.16 7.00
CA LEU A 227 10.04 -11.09 6.32
C LEU A 227 9.80 -9.69 6.94
N GLN A 228 8.89 -9.51 7.90
CA GLN A 228 8.56 -8.20 8.50
C GLN A 228 9.70 -7.54 9.29
N GLY A 229 10.88 -8.16 9.37
CA GLY A 229 12.13 -7.54 9.82
C GLY A 229 12.96 -6.86 8.71
N VAL A 230 12.59 -7.02 7.43
CA VAL A 230 13.31 -6.39 6.31
C VAL A 230 12.76 -4.99 6.12
N ALA A 231 13.54 -3.99 6.52
CA ALA A 231 13.18 -2.57 6.41
C ALA A 231 12.61 -2.25 5.01
N THR A 232 11.46 -1.58 4.96
CA THR A 232 10.84 -1.17 3.70
C THR A 232 11.84 -0.36 2.88
N VAL A 233 12.35 -0.98 1.83
CA VAL A 233 13.34 -0.37 0.97
C VAL A 233 12.64 0.71 0.15
N ALA A 234 13.02 1.97 0.33
CA ALA A 234 12.51 3.08 -0.47
C ALA A 234 12.57 2.72 -1.97
N THR A 235 11.48 2.91 -2.70
CA THR A 235 11.40 2.51 -4.11
C THR A 235 12.45 3.24 -4.94
N PRO A 236 12.93 2.66 -6.05
CA PRO A 236 13.92 3.30 -6.91
C PRO A 236 13.53 4.72 -7.34
N LEU A 237 12.23 4.96 -7.60
CA LEU A 237 11.67 6.27 -7.93
C LEU A 237 11.79 7.26 -6.77
N LEU A 238 11.38 6.85 -5.57
CA LEU A 238 11.50 7.67 -4.35
C LEU A 238 12.95 8.06 -4.05
N ARG A 239 13.91 7.15 -4.27
CA ARG A 239 15.34 7.46 -4.11
C ARG A 239 15.83 8.50 -5.11
N GLN A 240 15.40 8.42 -6.37
CA GLN A 240 15.79 9.37 -7.41
C GLN A 240 15.19 10.76 -7.14
N ILE A 241 13.94 10.82 -6.68
CA ILE A 241 13.28 12.06 -6.26
C ILE A 241 14.01 12.68 -5.07
N ASN A 242 14.32 11.90 -4.03
CA ASN A 242 15.05 12.40 -2.86
C ASN A 242 16.44 12.93 -3.24
N ARG A 243 17.13 12.26 -4.17
CA ARG A 243 18.42 12.73 -4.68
C ARG A 243 18.30 14.05 -5.45
N PHE A 244 17.26 14.20 -6.28
CA PHE A 244 16.96 15.44 -6.97
C PHE A 244 16.63 16.55 -5.96
N ALA A 245 15.74 16.29 -5.00
CA ALA A 245 15.35 17.23 -3.96
C ALA A 245 16.55 17.70 -3.13
N HIS A 246 17.45 16.79 -2.73
CA HIS A 246 18.68 17.17 -2.00
C HIS A 246 19.62 18.04 -2.83
N ARG A 247 19.86 17.68 -4.10
CA ARG A 247 20.71 18.49 -4.99
C ARG A 247 20.10 19.87 -5.23
N PHE A 248 18.79 19.93 -5.47
CA PHE A 248 18.07 21.18 -5.63
C PHE A 248 18.16 22.05 -4.38
N THR A 249 17.92 21.47 -3.20
CA THR A 249 18.06 22.17 -1.92
C THR A 249 19.47 22.72 -1.72
N LEU A 250 20.50 21.95 -2.09
CA LEU A 250 21.89 22.40 -1.98
C LEU A 250 22.18 23.57 -2.93
N VAL A 251 21.69 23.53 -4.17
CA VAL A 251 21.83 24.63 -5.14
C VAL A 251 21.12 25.89 -4.66
N VAL A 252 19.87 25.76 -4.18
CA VAL A 252 19.10 26.90 -3.65
C VAL A 252 19.75 27.47 -2.40
N LEU A 253 20.23 26.64 -1.48
CA LEU A 253 20.92 27.09 -0.28
C LEU A 253 22.23 27.81 -0.62
N ALA A 254 23.07 27.23 -1.49
CA ALA A 254 24.32 27.86 -1.93
C ALA A 254 24.05 29.18 -2.65
N GLY A 255 23.05 29.23 -3.53
CA GLY A 255 22.61 30.45 -4.21
C GLY A 255 22.09 31.51 -3.24
N SER A 256 21.30 31.11 -2.23
CA SER A 256 20.77 32.02 -1.20
C SER A 256 21.90 32.63 -0.37
N VAL A 257 22.87 31.82 0.08
CA VAL A 257 24.04 32.30 0.81
C VAL A 257 24.89 33.24 -0.05
N ALA A 258 25.13 32.88 -1.32
CA ALA A 258 25.90 33.73 -2.23
C ALA A 258 25.21 35.08 -2.51
N LEU A 259 23.89 35.06 -2.72
CA LEU A 259 23.09 36.25 -2.99
C LEU A 259 23.00 37.16 -1.76
N PHE A 260 22.88 36.56 -0.57
CA PHE A 260 22.96 37.26 0.71
C PHE A 260 24.33 37.93 0.91
N ALA A 261 25.42 37.17 0.71
CA ALA A 261 26.77 37.70 0.83
C ALA A 261 27.03 38.84 -0.15
N PHE A 262 26.56 38.71 -1.40
CA PHE A 262 26.65 39.77 -2.40
C PHE A 262 25.86 41.01 -2.00
N ALA A 263 24.62 40.86 -1.51
CA ALA A 263 23.78 41.98 -1.09
C ALA A 263 24.41 42.76 0.08
N VAL A 264 24.98 42.06 1.07
CA VAL A 264 25.59 42.71 2.24
C VAL A 264 26.97 43.29 1.92
N LEU A 265 27.85 42.50 1.29
CA LEU A 265 29.26 42.89 1.10
C LEU A 265 29.49 43.81 -0.10
N ALA A 266 28.74 43.64 -1.20
CA ALA A 266 28.98 44.38 -2.44
C ALA A 266 27.97 45.49 -2.70
N ARG A 267 26.75 45.39 -2.15
CA ARG A 267 25.68 46.38 -2.32
C ARG A 267 25.41 47.20 -1.06
N GLU A 268 26.09 46.90 0.04
CA GLU A 268 25.93 47.54 1.36
C GLU A 268 24.47 47.56 1.86
N PHE A 269 23.69 46.53 1.52
CA PHE A 269 22.33 46.41 2.05
C PHE A 269 22.41 46.14 3.56
N HIS A 270 21.43 46.66 4.30
CA HIS A 270 21.22 46.23 5.66
C HIS A 270 21.00 44.72 5.67
N TRP A 271 21.73 44.01 6.53
CA TRP A 271 21.73 42.55 6.53
C TRP A 271 20.32 41.97 6.76
N VAL A 272 19.44 42.68 7.47
CA VAL A 272 18.03 42.30 7.65
C VAL A 272 17.26 42.37 6.33
N ASP A 273 17.38 43.47 5.58
CA ASP A 273 16.69 43.66 4.30
C ASP A 273 17.18 42.67 3.24
N ALA A 274 18.50 42.44 3.20
CA ALA A 274 19.10 41.42 2.34
C ALA A 274 18.58 40.02 2.67
N LEU A 275 18.41 39.70 3.97
CA LEU A 275 17.90 38.42 4.42
C LEU A 275 16.44 38.22 3.99
N ILE A 276 15.57 39.21 4.20
CA ILE A 276 14.15 39.15 3.80
C ILE A 276 14.02 38.95 2.28
N ALA A 277 14.80 39.69 1.48
CA ALA A 277 14.77 39.57 0.03
C ALA A 277 15.22 38.17 -0.44
N VAL A 278 16.30 37.64 0.14
CA VAL A 278 16.81 36.29 -0.16
C VAL A 278 15.82 35.23 0.26
N VAL A 279 15.20 35.38 1.43
CA VAL A 279 14.15 34.47 1.94
C VAL A 279 12.95 34.46 1.02
N ALA A 280 12.45 35.63 0.59
CA ALA A 280 11.32 35.72 -0.32
C ALA A 280 11.61 35.02 -1.66
N LEU A 281 12.81 35.18 -2.20
CA LEU A 281 13.26 34.51 -3.42
C LEU A 281 13.42 33.00 -3.24
N ALA A 282 14.04 32.57 -2.13
CA ALA A 282 14.27 31.16 -1.85
C ALA A 282 12.95 30.40 -1.67
N VAL A 283 11.99 30.98 -0.96
CA VAL A 283 10.64 30.42 -0.79
C VAL A 283 9.90 30.33 -2.13
N GLY A 284 9.97 31.38 -2.97
CA GLY A 284 9.34 31.38 -4.29
C GLY A 284 9.90 30.34 -5.27
N ILE A 285 11.12 29.85 -5.03
CA ILE A 285 11.80 28.84 -5.85
C ILE A 285 11.42 27.41 -5.46
N ILE A 286 10.88 27.16 -4.27
CA ILE A 286 10.59 25.80 -3.81
C ILE A 286 9.45 25.20 -4.66
N PRO A 287 9.69 24.09 -5.37
CA PRO A 287 8.65 23.40 -6.13
C PRO A 287 7.80 22.54 -5.18
N GLU A 288 7.00 23.19 -4.34
CA GLU A 288 6.10 22.54 -3.37
C GLU A 288 5.08 21.61 -4.03
N GLY A 289 4.78 21.83 -5.31
CA GLY A 289 3.88 20.99 -6.11
C GLY A 289 4.48 19.69 -6.66
N LEU A 290 5.79 19.46 -6.58
CA LEU A 290 6.43 18.26 -7.17
C LEU A 290 5.84 16.93 -6.66
N PRO A 291 5.66 16.72 -5.34
CA PRO A 291 5.07 15.49 -4.83
C PRO A 291 3.64 15.25 -5.33
N ALA A 292 2.84 16.32 -5.43
CA ALA A 292 1.48 16.26 -5.93
C ALA A 292 1.43 15.91 -7.43
N VAL A 293 2.25 16.58 -8.25
CA VAL A 293 2.33 16.33 -9.70
C VAL A 293 2.77 14.89 -9.98
N ILE A 294 3.76 14.38 -9.24
CA ILE A 294 4.25 13.00 -9.39
C ILE A 294 3.16 12.01 -9.02
N THR A 295 2.47 12.25 -7.91
CA THR A 295 1.37 11.40 -7.44
C THR A 295 0.25 11.32 -8.48
N ILE A 296 -0.16 12.47 -9.04
CA ILE A 296 -1.18 12.55 -10.09
C ILE A 296 -0.71 11.88 -11.37
N THR A 297 0.56 12.03 -11.75
CA THR A 297 1.10 11.40 -12.96
C THR A 297 1.15 9.88 -12.81
N LEU A 298 1.55 9.38 -11.64
CA LEU A 298 1.57 7.95 -11.33
C LEU A 298 0.16 7.36 -11.33
N ALA A 299 -0.78 8.06 -10.70
CA ALA A 299 -2.20 7.75 -10.71
C ALA A 299 -2.74 7.55 -12.14
N ILE A 300 -2.48 8.52 -13.02
CA ILE A 300 -2.86 8.45 -14.44
C ILE A 300 -2.14 7.30 -15.16
N GLY A 301 -0.87 7.07 -14.84
CA GLY A 301 -0.08 5.96 -15.39
C GLY A 301 -0.69 4.59 -15.08
N VAL A 302 -1.10 4.37 -13.83
CA VAL A 302 -1.75 3.14 -13.38
C VAL A 302 -3.12 2.97 -14.04
N GLN A 303 -3.93 4.03 -14.14
CA GLN A 303 -5.21 3.99 -14.86
C GLN A 303 -5.02 3.58 -16.33
N ARG A 304 -4.05 4.18 -17.03
CA ARG A 304 -3.73 3.86 -18.43
C ARG A 304 -3.22 2.43 -18.60
N MET A 305 -2.46 1.90 -17.65
CA MET A 305 -2.01 0.51 -17.66
C MET A 305 -3.18 -0.47 -17.52
N ASN A 306 -4.14 -0.19 -16.62
CA ASN A 306 -5.32 -1.02 -16.42
C ASN A 306 -6.21 -1.06 -17.68
N ASP A 307 -6.41 0.08 -18.33
CA ASP A 307 -7.19 0.15 -19.58
C ASP A 307 -6.54 -0.61 -20.73
N ARG A 308 -5.20 -0.63 -20.82
CA ARG A 308 -4.49 -1.47 -21.80
C ARG A 308 -4.60 -2.96 -21.47
N ASN A 309 -4.52 -3.34 -20.19
CA ASN A 309 -4.63 -4.74 -19.77
C ASN A 309 -6.05 -5.30 -19.96
N ARG A 310 -7.08 -4.45 -19.85
CA ARG A 310 -8.46 -4.81 -20.24
C ARG A 310 -8.60 -5.05 -21.75
N ARG A 311 -7.89 -4.28 -22.59
CA ARG A 311 -7.92 -4.47 -24.06
C ARG A 311 -7.11 -5.68 -24.52
N SER A 312 -5.96 -5.98 -23.91
CA SER A 312 -5.20 -7.20 -24.25
C SER A 312 -5.96 -8.47 -23.84
N ARG A 313 -6.69 -8.46 -22.72
CA ARG A 313 -7.59 -9.58 -22.33
C ARG A 313 -8.81 -9.73 -23.23
N GLY A 314 -9.26 -8.66 -23.88
CA GLY A 314 -10.38 -8.70 -24.83
C GLY A 314 -10.03 -9.25 -26.22
N ILE A 315 -8.74 -9.34 -26.56
CA ILE A 315 -8.26 -9.84 -27.87
C ILE A 315 -7.97 -11.35 -27.85
N CYS A 316 -7.87 -11.96 -26.66
CA CYS A 316 -7.76 -13.43 -26.50
C CYS A 316 -9.12 -14.12 -26.27
N ARG A 317 -10.24 -13.50 -26.65
CA ARG A 317 -11.55 -14.18 -26.76
C ARG A 317 -11.89 -14.46 -28.21
#